data_AF-A0A661AC43-F1
#
_entry.id   AF-A0A661AC43-F1
#
_cell.length_a   1.000
_cell.length_b   1.000
_cell.length_c   1.000
_cell.angle_alpha   90.00
_cell.angle_beta   90.00
_cell.angle_gamma   90.00
#
_symmetry.space_group_name_H-M   'P 1'
#
loop_
_entity.id
_entity.type
_entity.pdbx_description
1 polymer ?
#
loop_
_entity_poly.entity_id
_entity_poly.type
_entity_poly.pdbx_seq_one_letter_code
_entity_poly.pdbx_strand_id
1 'polypeptide(L)'
;MEKKTIRLKRLGKNKFLLLIGETEEGAYTYGTIKRYGLKDGAEVSEKDIDSLYEKFIIPFAKERVLRLLSRRERSEKEIEEYLRHKHYSKET
;
A
#
# COMPACT_ATOMS: atom_id res chain seq x y z
N MET A 1 -23.48 -5.20 -3.86
CA MET A 1 -22.26 -4.47 -3.49
C MET A 1 -21.14 -5.49 -3.39
N GLU A 2 -20.12 -5.34 -4.22
CA GLU A 2 -18.97 -6.24 -4.22
C GLU A 2 -18.11 -5.95 -2.99
N LYS A 3 -17.75 -7.00 -2.25
CA LYS A 3 -16.85 -6.90 -1.10
C LYS A 3 -15.51 -7.49 -1.50
N LYS A 4 -14.42 -6.83 -1.12
CA LYS A 4 -13.07 -7.39 -1.25
C LYS A 4 -12.55 -7.81 0.12
N THR A 5 -11.58 -8.71 0.12
CA THR A 5 -10.94 -9.20 1.34
C THR A 5 -9.55 -8.58 1.49
N ILE A 6 -9.22 -8.08 2.67
CA ILE A 6 -7.85 -7.71 3.02
C ILE A 6 -7.05 -8.99 3.29
N ARG A 7 -5.89 -9.13 2.67
CA ARG A 7 -4.90 -10.15 3.04
C ARG A 7 -3.57 -9.52 3.40
N LEU A 8 -2.90 -10.09 4.39
CA LEU A 8 -1.60 -9.64 4.88
C LEU A 8 -0.55 -10.74 4.68
N LYS A 9 0.20 -10.68 3.58
CA LYS A 9 1.26 -11.66 3.30
C LYS A 9 2.57 -11.23 3.95
N ARG A 10 3.13 -12.07 4.83
CA ARG A 10 4.41 -11.77 5.48
C ARG A 10 5.56 -11.78 4.47
N LEU A 11 6.35 -10.71 4.42
CA LEU A 11 7.56 -10.59 3.60
C LEU A 11 8.86 -10.68 4.41
N GLY A 12 8.78 -10.55 5.74
CA GLY A 12 9.92 -10.64 6.64
C GLY A 12 9.49 -10.51 8.11
N LYS A 13 10.46 -10.35 9.03
CA LYS A 13 10.19 -10.35 10.48
C LYS A 13 9.05 -9.40 10.87
N ASN A 14 9.11 -8.16 10.38
CA ASN A 14 8.16 -7.09 10.70
C ASN A 14 7.55 -6.40 9.46
N LYS A 15 7.59 -7.05 8.30
CA LYS A 15 7.14 -6.46 7.02
C LYS A 15 6.06 -7.34 6.38
N PHE A 16 4.98 -6.71 5.94
CA PHE A 16 3.79 -7.35 5.39
C PHE A 16 3.41 -6.67 4.09
N LEU A 17 3.09 -7.45 3.07
CA LEU A 17 2.42 -7.00 1.86
C LEU A 17 0.92 -6.91 2.15
N LEU A 18 0.33 -5.75 1.87
CA LEU A 18 -1.11 -5.56 1.89
C LEU A 18 -1.68 -5.97 0.54
N LEU A 19 -2.69 -6.83 0.56
CA LEU A 19 -3.51 -7.13 -0.61
C LEU A 19 -4.96 -6.74 -0.33
N ILE A 20 -5.62 -6.14 -1.32
CA ILE A 20 -7.06 -5.88 -1.32
C ILE A 20 -7.68 -6.68 -2.46
N GLY A 21 -8.38 -7.76 -2.14
CA GLY A 21 -8.72 -8.79 -3.12
C GLY A 21 -7.44 -9.46 -3.62
N GLU A 22 -7.16 -9.35 -4.92
CA GLU A 22 -5.95 -9.89 -5.56
C GLU A 22 -4.89 -8.80 -5.84
N THR A 23 -5.20 -7.54 -5.55
CA THR A 23 -4.33 -6.41 -5.89
C THR A 23 -3.31 -6.13 -4.78
N GLU A 24 -2.04 -5.93 -5.14
CA GLU A 24 -0.97 -5.53 -4.21
C GLU A 24 -1.02 -4.01 -3.95
N GLU A 25 -1.14 -3.61 -2.68
CA GLU A 25 -1.36 -2.22 -2.26
C GLU A 25 -0.23 -1.67 -1.37
N GLY A 26 0.97 -2.20 -1.61
CA GLY A 26 2.20 -1.80 -0.96
C GLY A 26 2.60 -2.71 0.21
N ALA A 27 3.90 -2.69 0.52
CA ALA A 27 4.43 -3.38 1.68
C ALA A 27 4.66 -2.45 2.87
N TYR A 28 4.15 -2.77 4.05
CA TYR A 28 4.18 -1.96 5.27
C TYR A 28 4.79 -2.70 6.45
N THR A 29 5.13 -1.95 7.50
CA THR A 29 5.57 -2.57 8.76
C THR A 29 4.37 -3.07 9.56
N TYR A 30 4.58 -4.05 10.44
CA TYR A 30 3.53 -4.51 11.35
C TYR A 30 2.94 -3.36 12.19
N GLY A 31 3.78 -2.45 12.67
CA GLY A 31 3.34 -1.28 13.43
C GLY A 31 2.44 -0.35 12.62
N THR A 32 2.73 -0.17 11.33
CA THR A 32 1.88 0.58 10.41
C THR A 32 0.53 -0.10 10.22
N ILE A 33 0.51 -1.40 9.89
CA ILE A 33 -0.71 -2.20 9.72
C ILE A 33 -1.61 -2.07 10.96
N LYS A 34 -1.04 -2.25 12.16
CA LYS A 34 -1.77 -2.15 13.42
C LYS A 34 -2.33 -0.75 13.67
N ARG A 35 -1.55 0.31 13.38
CA ARG A 35 -1.99 1.71 13.56
C ARG A 35 -3.22 2.04 12.74
N TYR A 36 -3.30 1.50 11.52
CA TYR A 36 -4.44 1.73 10.61
C TYR A 36 -5.55 0.67 10.75
N GLY A 37 -5.46 -0.22 11.75
CA GLY A 37 -6.52 -1.18 12.05
C GLY A 37 -6.73 -2.27 10.98
N LEU A 38 -5.76 -2.47 10.09
CA LEU A 38 -5.86 -3.46 9.02
C LEU A 38 -5.70 -4.87 9.59
N LYS A 39 -6.64 -5.75 9.26
CA LYS A 39 -6.68 -7.13 9.75
C LYS A 39 -6.74 -8.10 8.57
N ASP A 40 -5.98 -9.18 8.68
CA ASP A 40 -6.00 -10.27 7.72
C ASP A 40 -7.39 -10.94 7.72
N GLY A 41 -7.94 -11.18 6.54
CA GLY A 41 -9.29 -11.75 6.35
C GLY A 41 -10.44 -10.75 6.54
N ALA A 42 -10.18 -9.46 6.77
CA ALA A 42 -11.25 -8.48 6.90
C ALA A 42 -11.95 -8.24 5.56
N GLU A 43 -13.28 -8.26 5.54
CA GLU A 43 -14.07 -7.81 4.39
C GLU A 43 -14.18 -6.29 4.40
N VAL A 44 -13.98 -5.68 3.23
CA VAL A 44 -14.10 -4.25 3.01
C VAL A 44 -15.06 -3.98 1.86
N SER A 45 -15.92 -2.98 2.04
CA SER A 45 -16.76 -2.46 0.96
C SER A 45 -15.95 -1.53 0.06
N GLU A 46 -16.48 -1.23 -1.13
CA GLU A 46 -15.88 -0.26 -2.05
C GLU A 46 -15.63 1.11 -1.38
N LYS A 47 -16.59 1.60 -0.58
CA LYS A 47 -16.43 2.85 0.18
C LYS A 47 -15.30 2.78 1.21
N ASP A 48 -15.10 1.62 1.84
CA ASP A 48 -13.98 1.43 2.77
C ASP A 48 -12.65 1.42 2.03
N ILE A 49 -12.62 0.83 0.83
CA ILE A 49 -11.45 0.80 -0.05
C ILE A 49 -11.06 2.22 -0.47
N ASP A 50 -12.01 3.03 -0.94
CA ASP A 50 -11.75 4.42 -1.30
C ASP A 50 -11.16 5.20 -0.11
N SER A 51 -11.75 5.02 1.07
CA SER A 51 -11.22 5.65 2.28
C SER A 51 -9.83 5.13 2.67
N LEU A 52 -9.49 3.88 2.36
CA LEU A 52 -8.14 3.33 2.58
C LEU A 52 -7.13 3.94 1.61
N TYR A 53 -7.51 4.12 0.34
CA TYR A 53 -6.67 4.78 -0.65
C TYR A 53 -6.36 6.22 -0.23
N GLU A 54 -7.40 7.01 0.05
CA GLU A 54 -7.27 8.43 0.37
C GLU A 54 -6.50 8.69 1.67
N LYS A 55 -6.77 7.91 2.72
CA LYS A 55 -6.24 8.19 4.07
C LYS A 55 -4.97 7.43 4.39
N PHE A 56 -4.65 6.37 3.64
CA PHE A 56 -3.54 5.51 3.98
C PHE A 56 -2.63 5.21 2.77
N ILE A 57 -3.10 4.50 1.75
CA ILE A 57 -2.24 3.94 0.69
C ILE A 57 -1.53 5.06 -0.09
N ILE A 58 -2.29 6.01 -0.64
CA ILE A 58 -1.76 7.12 -1.44
C ILE A 58 -0.86 8.04 -0.61
N PRO A 59 -1.26 8.52 0.59
CA PRO A 59 -0.37 9.31 1.44
C PRO A 59 0.97 8.63 1.74
N PHE A 60 0.95 7.32 2.01
CA PHE A 60 2.18 6.57 2.31
C PHE A 60 3.06 6.38 1.07
N ALA A 61 2.46 6.11 -0.09
CA ALA A 61 3.16 6.05 -1.37
C ALA A 61 3.84 7.39 -1.67
N LYS A 62 3.10 8.50 -1.53
CA LYS A 62 3.61 9.86 -1.68
C LYS A 62 4.78 10.16 -0.75
N GLU A 63 4.68 9.82 0.54
CA GLU A 63 5.78 10.02 1.51
C GLU A 63 7.05 9.25 1.11
N ARG A 64 6.90 8.05 0.51
CA ARG A 64 8.05 7.28 0.02
C ARG A 64 8.67 7.91 -1.22
N VAL A 65 7.86 8.38 -2.16
CA VAL A 65 8.33 9.06 -3.36
C VAL A 65 9.03 10.37 -2.99
N LEU A 66 8.47 11.17 -2.09
CA LEU A 66 9.13 12.39 -1.60
C LEU A 66 10.49 12.09 -0.95
N ARG A 67 10.61 11.02 -0.17
CA ARG A 67 11.90 10.55 0.40
C ARG A 67 12.87 10.00 -0.64
N LEU A 68 12.38 9.51 -1.78
CA LEU A 68 13.23 9.10 -2.90
C LEU A 68 13.77 10.33 -3.64
N LEU A 69 12.88 11.29 -3.93
CA LEU A 69 13.18 12.54 -4.62
C LEU A 69 14.09 13.46 -3.81
N SER A 70 14.01 13.43 -2.48
CA SER A 70 14.90 14.22 -1.63
C SER A 70 16.37 13.79 -1.71
N ARG A 71 16.68 12.63 -2.28
CA ARG A 71 18.05 12.13 -2.44
C ARG A 71 18.71 12.62 -3.72
N ARG A 72 17.93 12.69 -4.81
CA ARG A 72 18.29 13.22 -6.12
C ARG A 72 17.05 13.31 -7.00
N GLU A 73 17.14 14.10 -8.05
CA GLU A 73 16.15 14.12 -9.12
C GLU A 73 15.94 12.72 -9.73
N ARG A 74 14.69 12.45 -10.10
CA ARG A 74 14.23 11.20 -10.70
C ARG A 74 13.29 11.51 -11.86
N SER A 75 13.38 10.69 -12.90
CA SER A 75 12.34 10.66 -13.94
C SER A 75 11.05 10.03 -13.42
N GLU A 76 9.95 10.30 -14.10
CA GLU A 76 8.65 9.67 -13.84
C GLU A 76 8.75 8.14 -13.88
N LYS A 77 9.45 7.59 -14.89
CA LYS A 77 9.69 6.16 -15.02
C LYS A 77 10.42 5.58 -13.80
N GLU A 78 11.45 6.25 -13.28
CA GLU A 78 12.13 5.79 -12.05
C GLU A 78 11.20 5.78 -10.83
N ILE A 79 10.24 6.72 -10.75
CA ILE A 79 9.24 6.77 -9.68
C ILE A 79 8.26 5.60 -9.81
N GLU A 80 7.75 5.35 -11.02
CA GLU A 80 6.84 4.22 -11.30
C GLU A 80 7.51 2.88 -10.97
N GLU A 81 8.75 2.67 -11.44
CA GLU A 81 9.53 1.47 -11.14
C GLU A 81 9.77 1.31 -9.63
N TYR A 82 10.06 2.41 -8.93
CA TYR A 82 10.21 2.40 -7.49
C TYR A 82 8.92 1.99 -6.78
N LEU A 83 7.77 2.56 -7.15
CA LEU A 83 6.46 2.22 -6.57
C LEU A 83 6.11 0.76 -6.83
N ARG A 84 6.34 0.26 -8.04
CA ARG A 84 6.18 -1.16 -8.39
C ARG A 84 7.08 -2.06 -7.55
N HIS A 85 8.35 -1.70 -7.33
CA HIS A 85 9.24 -2.42 -6.42
C HIS A 85 8.81 -2.33 -4.94
N LYS A 86 7.92 -1.40 -4.59
CA LYS A 86 7.29 -1.31 -3.27
C LYS A 86 5.93 -2.01 -3.20
N HIS A 87 5.54 -2.73 -4.26
CA HIS A 87 4.31 -3.49 -4.39
C HIS A 87 3.05 -2.64 -4.50
N TYR A 88 3.15 -1.44 -5.07
CA TYR A 88 1.97 -0.65 -5.42
C TYR A 88 1.46 -1.07 -6.79
N SER A 89 0.14 -1.21 -6.90
CA SER A 89 -0.56 -1.49 -8.15
C SER A 89 -0.55 -0.26 -9.06
N LYS A 90 -0.96 -0.44 -10.32
CA LYS A 90 -1.16 0.69 -11.25
C LYS A 90 -2.36 1.56 -10.87
N GLU A 91 -3.22 1.05 -9.99
CA GLU A 91 -4.41 1.75 -9.49
C GLU A 91 -4.04 2.74 -8.37
N THR A 92 -2.84 2.61 -7.78
CA THR A 92 -2.26 3.55 -6.81
C THR A 92 -1.48 4.68 -7.49
#